data_AF-A0A317XIW9-F1
#
_entry.id   AF-A0A317XIW9-F1
#
_cell.length_a   1.000
_cell.length_b   1.000
_cell.length_c   1.000
_cell.angle_alpha   90.00
_cell.angle_beta   90.00
_cell.angle_gamma   90.00
#
_symmetry.space_group_name_H-M   'P 1'
#
loop_
_entity.id
_entity.type
_entity.pdbx_description
1 polymer ?
#
loop_
_entity_poly.entity_id
_entity_poly.type
_entity_poly.pdbx_seq_one_letter_code
_entity_poly.pdbx_strand_id
1 'polypeptide(L)' 'FKCSACDAIFSRNHDLKRHARIHLAVKPFPCGYCDKAFSRKDALKRHVLVKGC' A
#
# COMPACT_ATOMS: atom_id res chain seq x y z
N PHE A 1 7.75 2.60 -16.59
CA PHE A 1 8.54 2.54 -15.35
C PHE A 1 8.59 1.10 -14.86
N LYS A 2 9.75 0.43 -14.95
CA LYS A 2 9.92 -1.00 -14.60
C LYS A 2 10.34 -1.16 -13.14
N CYS A 3 9.81 -2.17 -12.45
CA CYS A 3 10.29 -2.55 -11.12
C CYS A 3 11.65 -3.24 -11.20
N SER A 4 12.56 -2.95 -10.27
CA SER A 4 13.87 -3.60 -10.20
C SER A 4 13.84 -4.97 -9.53
N ALA A 5 12.80 -5.27 -8.73
CA ALA A 5 12.67 -6.51 -7.98
C ALA A 5 11.71 -7.53 -8.61
N CYS A 6 10.99 -7.15 -9.69
CA CYS A 6 10.12 -8.05 -10.45
C CYS A 6 9.82 -7.48 -11.85
N ASP A 7 9.10 -8.23 -12.69
CA ASP A 7 8.79 -7.83 -14.06
C ASP A 7 7.58 -6.89 -14.20
N ALA A 8 7.10 -6.30 -13.10
CA ALA A 8 5.99 -5.36 -13.14
C ALA A 8 6.39 -4.05 -13.83
N ILE A 9 5.56 -3.61 -14.78
CA ILE A 9 5.74 -2.36 -15.53
C ILE A 9 4.53 -1.45 -15.26
N PHE A 10 4.83 -0.18 -14.96
CA PHE A 10 3.85 0.85 -14.65
C PHE A 10 3.93 2.00 -15.65
N SER A 11 2.77 2.58 -15.96
CA SER A 11 2.67 3.77 -16.83
C SER A 11 3.14 5.05 -16.13
N ARG A 12 3.13 5.10 -14.79
CA ARG A 12 3.54 6.29 -14.00
C ARG A 12 4.55 5.95 -12.91
N ASN A 13 5.44 6.89 -12.60
CA ASN A 13 6.47 6.71 -11.57
C ASN A 13 5.88 6.54 -10.16
N HIS A 14 4.83 7.30 -9.81
CA HIS A 14 4.19 7.17 -8.50
C HIS A 14 3.57 5.78 -8.29
N ASP A 15 3.11 5.13 -9.36
CA ASP A 15 2.58 3.76 -9.31
C ASP A 15 3.70 2.76 -9.04
N LEU A 16 4.86 2.91 -9.69
CA LEU A 16 6.04 2.12 -9.41
C LEU A 16 6.53 2.31 -7.96
N LYS A 17 6.65 3.56 -7.48
CA LYS A 17 7.03 3.85 -6.09
C LYS A 17 6.06 3.23 -5.09
N ARG A 18 4.74 3.31 -5.38
CA ARG A 18 3.72 2.66 -4.56
C ARG A 18 3.88 1.15 -4.54
N HIS A 19 4.12 0.54 -5.71
CA HIS A 19 4.32 -0.90 -5.86
C HIS A 19 5.55 -1.37 -5.10
N ALA A 20 6.67 -0.64 -5.15
CA ALA A 20 7.92 -1.03 -4.48
C ALA A 20 7.75 -1.28 -2.96
N ARG A 21 6.74 -0.67 -2.32
CA ARG A 21 6.43 -0.92 -0.90
C ARG A 21 6.04 -2.36 -0.60
N ILE A 22 5.54 -3.12 -1.58
CA ILE A 22 5.20 -4.54 -1.36
C ILE A 22 6.46 -5.38 -1.11
N HIS A 23 7.56 -5.05 -1.80
CA HIS A 23 8.83 -5.76 -1.67
C HIS A 23 9.52 -5.47 -0.34
N LEU A 24 9.30 -4.28 0.21
CA LEU A 24 9.83 -3.88 1.52
C LEU A 24 8.91 -4.32 2.69
N ALA A 25 7.75 -4.92 2.39
CA ALA A 25 6.70 -5.24 3.36
C ALA A 25 6.26 -4.06 4.25
N VAL A 26 6.53 -2.82 3.83
CA VAL A 26 6.24 -1.62 4.63
C VAL A 26 4.76 -1.26 4.53
N LYS A 27 4.13 -1.08 5.68
CA LYS A 27 2.73 -0.65 5.79
C LYS A 27 2.65 0.65 6.60
N PRO A 28 2.88 1.82 5.97
CA PRO A 28 3.03 3.09 6.69
C PRO A 28 1.70 3.66 7.21
N PHE A 29 0.57 2.99 6.96
CA PHE A 29 -0.76 3.45 7.38
C PHE A 29 -1.35 2.46 8.40
N PRO A 30 -0.99 2.56 9.68
CA PRO A 30 -1.60 1.77 10.73
C PRO A 30 -3.06 2.19 10.96
N CYS A 31 -3.90 1.24 11.33
CA CYS A 31 -5.23 1.53 11.87
C CYS A 31 -5.09 2.04 13.31
N GLY A 32 -5.82 3.09 13.67
CA GLY A 32 -5.83 3.61 15.04
C GLY A 32 -6.72 2.81 16.00
N TYR A 33 -7.46 1.81 15.51
CA TYR A 33 -8.46 1.06 16.27
C TYR A 33 -8.14 -0.44 16.37
N CYS A 34 -7.19 -0.96 15.60
CA CYS A 34 -6.70 -2.35 15.66
C CYS A 34 -5.27 -2.46 15.13
N ASP A 35 -4.65 -3.64 15.25
CA ASP A 35 -3.26 -3.88 14.85
C ASP A 35 -3.03 -4.04 13.33
N LYS A 36 -4.06 -3.80 12.51
CA LYS A 36 -3.92 -3.88 11.05
C LYS A 36 -3.23 -2.63 10.52
N ALA A 37 -2.22 -2.82 9.68
CA ALA A 37 -1.59 -1.76 8.90
C ALA A 37 -1.78 -2.00 7.39
N PHE A 38 -1.78 -0.92 6.62
CA PHE A 38 -2.02 -0.93 5.18
C PHE A 38 -0.87 -0.28 4.41
N SER A 39 -0.62 -0.76 3.20
CA SER A 39 0.35 -0.15 2.27
C SER A 39 -0.19 1.11 1.59
N ARG A 40 -1.49 1.40 1.72
CA ARG A 40 -2.19 2.51 1.05
C ARG A 40 -3.19 3.21 1.95
N LYS A 41 -3.24 4.55 1.87
CA LYS A 41 -4.17 5.39 2.63
C LYS A 41 -5.64 5.12 2.29
N ASP A 42 -5.95 4.89 1.02
CA ASP A 42 -7.32 4.58 0.58
C ASP A 42 -7.81 3.22 1.08
N ALA A 43 -6.91 2.24 1.20
CA ALA A 43 -7.22 0.95 1.80
C ALA A 43 -7.52 1.08 3.30
N LEU A 44 -6.72 1.84 4.05
CA LEU A 44 -6.99 2.17 5.45
C LEU A 44 -8.35 2.89 5.61
N LYS A 45 -8.61 3.91 4.79
CA LYS A 45 -9.87 4.66 4.84
C LYS A 45 -11.07 3.74 4.64
N ARG A 46 -11.01 2.84 3.64
CA ARG A 46 -12.10 1.88 3.39
C ARG A 46 -12.28 0.91 4.56
N HIS A 47 -11.19 0.42 5.15
CA HIS A 47 -11.24 -0.44 6.32
C HIS A 47 -11.92 0.23 7.51
N VAL A 48 -11.54 1.47 7.85
CA VAL A 48 -12.12 2.20 8.98
C VAL A 48 -13.57 2.62 8.72
N LEU A 49 -13.88 3.07 7.49
CA LEU A 49 -15.21 3.58 7.15
C LEU A 49 -16.29 2.48 7.15
N VAL A 50 -15.95 1.26 6.71
CA VAL A 50 -16.92 0.16 6.55
C VAL A 50 -17.13 -0.62 7.88
N LYS A 51 -16.71 -0.08 9.03
CA LYS A 51 -16.60 -0.86 10.29
C LYS A 51 -15.88 -2.19 10.08
N GLY A 52 -14.85 -2.21 9.24
CA GLY A 52 -14.00 -3.38 9.01
C GLY A 52 -12.94 -3.56 10.10
N CYS A 53 -13.08 -2.79 11.18
CA CYS A 53 -12.29 -2.86 12.39
C CYS A 53 -13.03 -3.67 13.44
#